data_AF-A0AAV6XUE9-F1
#
_entry.id   AF-A0AAV6XUE9-F1
#
_cell.length_a   1.000
_cell.length_b   1.000
_cell.length_c   1.000
_cell.angle_alpha   90.00
_cell.angle_beta   90.00
_cell.angle_gamma   90.00
#
_symmetry.space_group_name_H-M   'P 1'
#
loop_
_entity.id
_entity.type
_entity.pdbx_description
1 polymer ?
#
loop_
_entity_poly.entity_id
_entity_poly.type
_entity_poly.pdbx_seq_one_letter_code
_entity_poly.pdbx_strand_id
1 'polypeptide(L)'
;MQTPDEIKRVQGKEDEQSLERERPIEESLKFFDDMKRDMIEEGKATLRMKQDLQSDSFNMYDLIAYRIKFTPHPHAGDKWCIYPSYDYAHCIVDSLENVTHSLCTLEFETRRASYYWLLDALGLYQPYVWEFCRLNVTNTVMSKRKLNRLVTEKWVDGWDDPRLMTLAGLRRRGVTTTSINAFVRGIGITRSDSSMIRLDSLEYHIREELNKTAAHTMVVLNPLKNPAELEDWLGDLNPQSKVVTTDAYVVPLLKKCYFAVDKNSSPEKLVFNRTVTLRDSYGKGGK
;
A
#
# COMPACT_ATOMS: atom_id res chain seq x y z
N MET A 1 -16.44 -10.26 35.41
CA MET A 1 -16.45 -10.21 33.92
C MET A 1 -17.07 -8.88 33.50
N GLN A 2 -16.57 -8.22 32.46
CA GLN A 2 -17.13 -6.93 31.98
C GLN A 2 -17.44 -6.99 30.49
N THR A 3 -18.51 -6.33 30.08
CA THR A 3 -18.89 -6.24 28.66
C THR A 3 -17.95 -5.28 27.90
N PRO A 4 -17.83 -5.41 26.56
CA PRO A 4 -17.02 -4.49 25.77
C PRO A 4 -17.42 -3.01 25.90
N ASP A 5 -18.69 -2.72 26.17
CA ASP A 5 -19.19 -1.36 26.33
C ASP A 5 -18.87 -0.80 27.73
N GLU A 6 -18.92 -1.62 28.78
CA GLU A 6 -18.41 -1.26 30.11
C GLU A 6 -16.91 -0.94 30.07
N ILE A 7 -16.11 -1.76 29.37
CA ILE A 7 -14.66 -1.53 29.24
C ILE A 7 -14.37 -0.17 28.57
N LYS A 8 -15.15 0.22 27.56
CA LYS A 8 -15.00 1.52 26.89
C LYS A 8 -15.35 2.69 27.81
N ARG A 9 -16.33 2.54 28.69
CA ARG A 9 -16.69 3.56 29.69
C ARG A 9 -15.58 3.78 30.70
N VAL A 10 -15.01 2.69 31.23
CA VAL A 10 -13.82 2.74 32.12
C VAL A 10 -12.64 3.42 31.42
N GLN A 11 -12.42 3.14 30.13
CA GLN A 11 -11.36 3.79 29.34
C GLN A 11 -11.65 5.26 29.00
N GLY A 12 -12.88 5.73 29.19
CA GLY A 12 -13.34 7.08 28.88
C GLY A 12 -13.23 8.09 30.03
N LYS A 13 -12.58 7.74 31.16
CA LYS A 13 -12.57 8.52 32.41
C LYS A 13 -13.96 8.70 33.06
N GLU A 14 -14.92 7.82 32.80
CA GLU A 14 -16.03 7.64 33.75
C GLU A 14 -15.44 6.86 34.93
N ASP A 15 -15.50 7.41 36.15
CA ASP A 15 -14.83 6.99 37.41
C ASP A 15 -15.13 5.55 37.91
N GLU A 16 -15.52 4.64 37.03
CA GLU A 16 -15.83 3.25 37.34
C GLU A 16 -14.61 2.37 37.08
N GLN A 17 -13.78 2.15 38.11
CA GLN A 17 -12.79 1.07 38.05
C GLN A 17 -13.50 -0.27 37.83
N SER A 18 -12.86 -1.18 37.08
CA SER A 18 -13.37 -2.54 36.96
C SER A 18 -13.46 -3.18 38.35
N LEU A 19 -14.64 -3.65 38.73
CA LEU A 19 -14.87 -4.37 39.99
C LEU A 19 -13.92 -5.57 40.16
N GLU A 20 -13.40 -6.09 39.05
CA GLU A 20 -12.54 -7.26 38.97
C GLU A 20 -11.03 -6.92 39.01
N ARG A 21 -10.66 -5.64 39.06
CA ARG A 21 -9.26 -5.19 38.99
C ARG A 21 -8.45 -5.54 40.24
N GLU A 22 -9.11 -5.56 41.39
CA GLU A 22 -8.50 -5.89 42.69
C GLU A 22 -8.70 -7.35 43.10
N ARG A 23 -9.08 -8.20 42.13
CA ARG A 23 -9.23 -9.64 42.34
C ARG A 23 -7.91 -10.28 42.79
N PRO A 24 -7.94 -11.27 43.71
CA PRO A 24 -6.75 -12.02 44.10
C PRO A 24 -6.05 -12.72 42.91
N ILE A 25 -4.74 -12.89 43.03
CA ILE A 25 -3.91 -13.51 41.99
C ILE A 25 -4.35 -14.95 41.69
N GLU A 26 -4.62 -15.74 42.74
CA GLU A 26 -5.02 -17.15 42.60
C GLU A 26 -6.31 -17.31 41.80
N GLU A 27 -7.29 -16.45 42.06
CA GLU A 27 -8.55 -16.44 41.32
C GLU A 27 -8.32 -16.02 39.86
N SER A 28 -7.49 -15.00 39.63
CA SER A 28 -7.13 -14.54 38.28
C SER A 28 -6.46 -15.65 37.45
N LEU A 29 -5.55 -16.41 38.06
CA LEU A 29 -4.88 -17.54 37.42
C LEU A 29 -5.87 -18.65 37.05
N LYS A 30 -6.81 -18.97 37.95
CA LYS A 30 -7.85 -19.96 37.68
C LYS A 30 -8.73 -19.55 36.50
N PHE A 31 -9.20 -18.30 36.48
CA PHE A 31 -10.01 -17.81 35.35
C PHE A 31 -9.23 -17.82 34.04
N PHE A 32 -7.94 -17.49 34.06
CA PHE A 32 -7.12 -17.55 32.85
C PHE A 32 -6.92 -18.98 32.34
N ASP A 33 -6.79 -19.96 33.23
CA ASP A 33 -6.77 -21.38 32.87
C ASP A 33 -8.12 -21.84 32.31
N ASP A 34 -9.23 -21.39 32.88
CA ASP A 34 -10.58 -21.63 32.34
C ASP A 34 -10.74 -21.02 30.93
N MET A 35 -10.22 -19.81 30.69
CA MET A 35 -10.18 -19.21 29.35
C MET A 35 -9.40 -20.08 28.36
N LYS A 36 -8.28 -20.66 28.78
CA LYS A 36 -7.42 -21.52 27.95
C LYS A 36 -8.04 -22.90 27.67
N ARG A 37 -8.97 -23.36 28.50
CA ARG A 37 -9.65 -24.67 28.40
C ARG A 37 -11.00 -24.60 27.69
N ASP A 38 -11.30 -23.52 26.96
CA ASP A 38 -12.57 -23.33 26.25
C ASP A 38 -13.80 -23.31 27.16
N MET A 39 -13.64 -23.04 28.46
CA MET A 39 -14.73 -23.04 29.44
C MET A 39 -15.55 -21.72 29.44
N ILE A 40 -15.10 -20.72 28.69
CA ILE A 40 -15.70 -19.38 28.62
C ILE A 40 -15.93 -19.02 27.15
N GLU A 41 -17.13 -18.55 26.82
CA GLU A 41 -17.48 -18.19 25.44
C GLU A 41 -16.65 -17.02 24.87
N GLU A 42 -16.50 -17.00 23.54
CA GLU A 42 -15.81 -15.94 22.80
C GLU A 42 -16.37 -14.55 23.15
N GLY A 43 -15.47 -13.61 23.46
CA GLY A 43 -15.81 -12.22 23.79
C GLY A 43 -16.36 -11.98 25.19
N LYS A 44 -16.60 -13.02 26.01
CA LYS A 44 -17.12 -12.86 27.39
C LYS A 44 -16.06 -12.51 28.42
N ALA A 45 -14.79 -12.85 28.16
CA ALA A 45 -13.68 -12.55 29.06
C ALA A 45 -12.43 -12.10 28.29
N THR A 46 -11.66 -11.23 28.93
CA THR A 46 -10.35 -10.77 28.48
C THR A 46 -9.40 -10.69 29.67
N LEU A 47 -8.12 -11.01 29.45
CA LEU A 47 -7.07 -10.69 30.41
C LEU A 47 -6.61 -9.27 30.11
N ARG A 48 -6.46 -8.42 31.14
CA ARG A 48 -5.98 -7.04 31.01
C ARG A 48 -4.71 -6.86 31.83
N MET A 49 -3.82 -6.00 31.35
CA MET A 49 -2.61 -5.60 32.07
C MET A 49 -3.02 -4.61 33.15
N LYS A 50 -2.64 -4.82 34.41
CA LYS A 50 -2.97 -3.90 35.51
C LYS A 50 -1.97 -2.74 35.51
N GLN A 51 -2.26 -1.73 34.72
CA GLN A 51 -1.43 -0.55 34.45
C GLN A 51 -1.93 0.66 35.27
N ASP A 52 -1.50 1.86 34.87
CA ASP A 52 -1.84 3.12 35.54
C ASP A 52 -3.07 3.79 34.90
N LEU A 53 -4.20 3.70 35.62
CA LEU A 53 -5.45 4.36 35.24
C LEU A 53 -5.43 5.88 35.44
N GLN A 54 -4.45 6.42 36.18
CA GLN A 54 -4.32 7.87 36.42
C GLN A 54 -3.42 8.55 35.38
N SER A 55 -2.79 7.79 34.49
CA SER A 55 -1.95 8.33 33.43
C SER A 55 -2.74 9.28 32.52
N ASP A 56 -2.08 10.30 31.99
CA ASP A 56 -2.65 11.15 30.93
C ASP A 56 -2.80 10.39 29.60
N SER A 57 -2.13 9.26 29.43
CA SER A 57 -2.24 8.42 28.25
C SER A 57 -3.30 7.33 28.43
N PHE A 58 -4.35 7.36 27.60
CA PHE A 58 -5.37 6.31 27.53
C PHE A 58 -4.80 4.92 27.23
N ASN A 59 -3.61 4.84 26.63
CA ASN A 59 -2.94 3.56 26.36
C ASN A 59 -2.31 2.92 27.61
N MET A 60 -2.43 3.56 28.77
CA MET A 60 -2.11 2.97 30.07
C MET A 60 -3.37 2.46 30.80
N TYR A 61 -4.55 2.56 30.19
CA TYR A 61 -5.81 2.23 30.86
C TYR A 61 -6.14 0.74 30.78
N ASP A 62 -5.34 -0.03 31.51
CA ASP A 62 -5.38 -1.48 31.60
C ASP A 62 -5.63 -2.14 30.24
N LEU A 63 -4.66 -2.04 29.33
CA LEU A 63 -4.84 -2.58 27.98
C LEU A 63 -5.05 -4.10 28.00
N ILE A 64 -5.79 -4.60 27.02
CA ILE A 64 -6.10 -6.03 26.91
C ILE A 64 -4.83 -6.80 26.55
N ALA A 65 -4.48 -7.81 27.33
CA ALA A 65 -3.39 -8.74 27.08
C ALA A 65 -3.85 -9.93 26.23
N TYR A 66 -4.94 -10.61 26.61
CA TYR A 66 -5.46 -11.78 25.90
C TYR A 66 -6.97 -11.69 25.67
N ARG A 67 -7.41 -12.28 24.56
CA ARG A 67 -8.82 -12.43 24.19
C ARG A 67 -9.11 -13.87 23.81
N ILE A 68 -10.32 -14.34 24.11
CA ILE A 68 -10.84 -15.62 23.63
C ILE A 68 -11.28 -15.46 22.18
N LYS A 69 -10.90 -16.41 21.32
CA LYS A 69 -11.35 -16.52 19.93
C LYS A 69 -11.31 -17.97 19.48
N PHE A 70 -12.45 -18.54 19.11
CA PHE A 70 -12.57 -19.94 18.69
C PHE A 70 -12.33 -20.13 17.19
N THR A 71 -11.32 -19.44 16.66
CA THR A 71 -10.90 -19.57 15.26
C THR A 71 -9.52 -20.23 15.21
N PRO A 72 -9.35 -21.35 14.48
CA PRO A 72 -8.04 -21.97 14.31
C PRO A 72 -7.02 -21.00 13.71
N HIS A 73 -5.80 -21.02 14.24
CA HIS A 73 -4.70 -20.22 13.73
C HIS A 73 -4.12 -20.85 12.46
N PRO A 74 -3.86 -20.08 11.37
CA PRO A 74 -3.32 -20.64 10.13
C PRO A 74 -2.01 -21.43 10.28
N HIS A 75 -1.16 -21.06 11.24
CA HIS A 75 0.11 -21.75 11.50
C HIS A 75 0.08 -22.71 12.70
N ALA A 76 -0.74 -22.41 13.72
CA ALA A 76 -0.72 -23.16 14.97
C ALA A 76 -1.91 -24.13 15.11
N GLY A 77 -2.84 -24.11 14.16
CA GLY A 77 -4.04 -24.94 14.16
C GLY A 77 -4.99 -24.56 15.30
N ASP A 78 -5.62 -25.59 15.86
CA ASP A 78 -6.60 -25.56 16.96
C ASP A 78 -5.95 -25.68 18.35
N LYS A 79 -4.62 -25.54 18.45
CA LYS A 79 -3.88 -25.66 19.72
C LYS A 79 -4.25 -24.59 20.76
N TRP A 80 -4.79 -23.46 20.32
CA TRP A 80 -5.06 -22.31 21.16
C TRP A 80 -6.43 -21.70 20.84
N CYS A 81 -7.11 -21.30 21.89
CA CYS A 81 -8.38 -20.58 21.85
C CYS A 81 -8.31 -19.18 22.46
N ILE A 82 -7.17 -18.85 23.08
CA ILE A 82 -6.85 -17.51 23.57
C ILE A 82 -5.67 -16.97 22.79
N TYR A 83 -5.77 -15.70 22.39
CA TYR A 83 -4.77 -15.05 21.56
C TYR A 83 -4.35 -13.72 22.21
N PRO A 84 -3.05 -13.42 22.20
CA PRO A 84 -2.55 -12.17 22.74
C PRO A 84 -2.94 -11.00 21.84
N SER A 85 -3.06 -9.82 22.42
CA SER A 85 -3.18 -8.56 21.69
C SER A 85 -1.83 -8.14 21.10
N TYR A 86 -1.88 -7.20 20.16
CA TYR A 86 -0.68 -6.58 19.62
C TYR A 86 0.15 -5.89 20.72
N ASP A 87 -0.51 -5.12 21.60
CA ASP A 87 0.15 -4.36 22.67
C ASP A 87 0.89 -5.26 23.67
N TYR A 88 0.41 -6.50 23.87
CA TYR A 88 1.06 -7.47 24.73
C TYR A 88 2.17 -8.25 24.01
N ALA A 89 1.90 -8.75 22.80
CA ALA A 89 2.85 -9.63 22.12
C ALA A 89 4.04 -8.88 21.49
N HIS A 90 3.81 -7.70 20.91
CA HIS A 90 4.80 -7.02 20.08
C HIS A 90 6.10 -6.73 20.85
N CYS A 91 6.00 -6.09 22.03
CA CYS A 91 7.18 -5.73 22.81
C CYS A 91 7.94 -6.97 23.33
N ILE A 92 7.21 -8.01 23.73
CA ILE A 92 7.80 -9.26 24.21
C ILE A 92 8.58 -9.93 23.08
N VAL A 93 8.01 -9.99 21.87
CA VAL A 93 8.70 -10.54 20.69
C VAL A 93 9.97 -9.74 20.38
N ASP A 94 9.89 -8.41 20.32
CA ASP A 94 11.07 -7.57 20.07
C ASP A 94 12.19 -7.82 21.11
N SER A 95 11.80 -7.97 22.37
CA SER A 95 12.74 -8.26 23.45
C SER A 95 13.37 -9.65 23.33
N LEU A 96 12.56 -10.69 23.10
CA LEU A 96 13.01 -12.08 23.00
C LEU A 96 13.89 -12.32 21.76
N GLU A 97 13.64 -11.60 20.67
CA GLU A 97 14.44 -11.66 19.45
C GLU A 97 15.70 -10.76 19.49
N ASN A 98 15.94 -10.05 20.60
CA ASN A 98 17.03 -9.09 20.76
C ASN A 98 17.04 -8.00 19.67
N VAL A 99 15.85 -7.53 19.27
CA VAL A 99 15.70 -6.40 18.34
C VAL A 99 16.37 -5.18 18.96
N THR A 100 17.31 -4.54 18.26
CA THR A 100 17.99 -3.36 18.84
C THR A 100 17.16 -2.08 18.67
N HIS A 101 16.53 -1.93 17.50
CA HIS A 101 15.74 -0.77 17.11
C HIS A 101 14.42 -1.25 16.48
N SER A 102 13.32 -1.08 17.21
CA SER A 102 11.97 -1.36 16.74
C SER A 102 11.45 -0.12 16.01
N LEU A 103 11.35 -0.21 14.69
CA LEU A 103 10.93 0.89 13.82
C LEU A 103 9.45 0.76 13.47
N CYS A 104 8.61 1.66 13.96
CA CYS A 104 7.17 1.66 13.71
C CYS A 104 6.68 3.02 13.20
N THR A 105 5.41 3.13 12.87
CA THR A 105 4.84 4.40 12.41
C THR A 105 4.34 5.26 13.58
N LEU A 106 4.21 6.57 13.37
CA LEU A 106 3.80 7.54 14.41
C LEU A 106 2.49 7.18 15.12
N GLU A 107 1.60 6.39 14.51
CA GLU A 107 0.38 5.91 15.15
C GLU A 107 0.63 5.13 16.46
N PHE A 108 1.84 4.61 16.67
CA PHE A 108 2.24 3.87 17.87
C PHE A 108 2.96 4.70 18.93
N GLU A 109 3.25 5.98 18.67
CA GLU A 109 3.98 6.85 19.62
C GLU A 109 3.30 6.90 20.99
N THR A 110 1.97 7.07 21.00
CA THR A 110 1.18 7.14 22.24
C THR A 110 1.13 5.81 23.02
N ARG A 111 1.52 4.69 22.40
CA ARG A 111 1.55 3.35 23.01
C ARG A 111 2.92 3.02 23.62
N ARG A 112 3.93 3.87 23.40
CA ARG A 112 5.30 3.64 23.88
C ARG A 112 5.39 3.50 25.41
N ALA A 113 4.58 4.25 26.16
CA ALA A 113 4.52 4.11 27.61
C ALA A 113 4.11 2.70 28.04
N SER A 114 3.06 2.15 27.41
CA SER A 114 2.54 0.81 27.67
C SER A 114 3.55 -0.27 27.28
N TYR A 115 4.22 -0.06 26.15
CA TYR A 115 5.30 -0.92 25.64
C TYR A 115 6.42 -1.10 26.68
N TYR A 116 6.99 0.00 27.19
CA TYR A 116 8.09 -0.10 28.16
C TYR A 116 7.63 -0.55 29.53
N TRP A 117 6.42 -0.18 29.95
CA TRP A 117 5.84 -0.67 31.20
C TRP A 117 5.79 -2.19 31.23
N LEU A 118 5.35 -2.84 30.14
CA LEU A 118 5.24 -4.29 30.10
C LEU A 118 6.62 -4.97 30.15
N LEU A 119 7.61 -4.42 29.46
CA LEU A 119 8.97 -4.96 29.48
C LEU A 119 9.63 -4.82 30.86
N ASP A 120 9.45 -3.68 31.51
CA ASP A 120 9.92 -3.44 32.88
C ASP A 120 9.26 -4.41 33.86
N ALA A 121 7.93 -4.54 33.81
CA ALA A 121 7.17 -5.43 34.68
C ALA A 121 7.58 -6.91 34.55
N LEU A 122 8.04 -7.32 33.37
CA LEU A 122 8.52 -8.68 33.10
C LEU A 122 10.03 -8.85 33.30
N GLY A 123 10.77 -7.77 33.62
CA GLY A 123 12.23 -7.80 33.73
C GLY A 123 12.94 -8.14 32.42
N LEU A 124 12.37 -7.73 31.29
CA LEU A 124 12.85 -8.07 29.94
C LEU A 124 13.73 -6.96 29.35
N TYR A 125 14.54 -7.32 28.35
CA TYR A 125 15.36 -6.37 27.60
C TYR A 125 14.48 -5.31 26.90
N GLN A 126 14.88 -4.04 26.98
CA GLN A 126 14.15 -2.91 26.43
C GLN A 126 14.82 -2.40 25.15
N PRO A 127 14.26 -2.71 23.96
CA PRO A 127 14.79 -2.22 22.69
C PRO A 127 14.41 -0.76 22.46
N TYR A 128 15.17 -0.05 21.63
CA TYR A 128 14.84 1.34 21.28
C TYR A 128 13.68 1.38 20.30
N VAL A 129 12.58 2.06 20.65
CA VAL A 129 11.44 2.27 19.76
C VAL A 129 11.55 3.62 19.07
N TRP A 130 11.62 3.62 17.74
CA TRP A 130 11.64 4.83 16.92
C TRP A 130 10.48 4.86 15.93
N GLU A 131 9.80 5.99 15.85
CA GLU A 131 8.68 6.17 14.94
C GLU A 131 9.03 7.08 13.76
N PHE A 132 8.44 6.75 12.62
CA PHE A 132 8.48 7.55 11.40
C PHE A 132 7.08 7.79 10.83
N CYS A 133 6.93 8.81 10.01
CA CYS A 133 5.67 9.12 9.36
C CYS A 133 5.27 8.01 8.39
N ARG A 134 4.00 7.63 8.42
CA ARG A 134 3.43 6.74 7.43
C ARG A 134 3.42 7.40 6.04
N LEU A 135 3.90 6.67 5.03
CA LEU A 135 3.80 7.09 3.64
C LEU A 135 2.34 7.22 3.23
N ASN A 136 1.93 8.41 2.74
CA ASN A 136 0.64 8.66 2.11
C ASN A 136 0.83 9.25 0.71
N VAL A 137 0.13 8.69 -0.28
CA VAL A 137 0.25 9.10 -1.70
C VAL A 137 -1.08 9.66 -2.20
N THR A 138 -1.06 10.83 -2.85
CA THR A 138 -2.26 11.46 -3.44
C THR A 138 -2.96 10.54 -4.43
N ASN A 139 -4.28 10.67 -4.58
CA ASN A 139 -5.10 9.90 -5.54
C ASN A 139 -5.08 8.39 -5.31
N THR A 140 -4.66 7.95 -4.13
CA THR A 140 -4.60 6.53 -3.78
C THR A 140 -5.28 6.31 -2.44
N VAL A 141 -5.70 5.07 -2.22
CA VAL A 141 -6.29 4.64 -0.96
C VAL A 141 -5.46 3.48 -0.43
N MET A 142 -4.97 3.61 0.80
CA MET A 142 -4.11 2.59 1.42
C MET A 142 -4.75 1.93 2.65
N SER A 143 -5.95 2.34 3.04
CA SER A 143 -6.60 1.71 4.19
C SER A 143 -7.14 0.34 3.80
N LYS A 144 -6.81 -0.67 4.60
CA LYS A 144 -7.23 -2.06 4.36
C LYS A 144 -8.74 -2.20 4.16
N ARG A 145 -9.54 -1.48 4.95
CA ARG A 145 -11.01 -1.49 4.82
C ARG A 145 -11.47 -1.01 3.45
N LYS A 146 -10.92 0.11 2.95
CA LYS A 146 -11.33 0.66 1.65
C LYS A 146 -10.78 -0.19 0.49
N LEU A 147 -9.55 -0.69 0.60
CA LEU A 147 -8.97 -1.61 -0.39
C LEU A 147 -9.77 -2.91 -0.49
N ASN A 148 -10.10 -3.54 0.65
CA ASN A 148 -10.98 -4.71 0.69
C ASN A 148 -12.31 -4.43 -0.01
N ARG A 149 -12.91 -3.27 0.26
CA ARG A 149 -14.17 -2.86 -0.38
C ARG A 149 -14.03 -2.77 -1.90
N LEU A 150 -12.97 -2.15 -2.42
CA LEU A 150 -12.72 -2.06 -3.87
C LEU A 150 -12.64 -3.44 -4.53
N VAL A 151 -11.96 -4.39 -3.88
CA VAL A 151 -11.81 -5.76 -4.39
C VAL A 151 -13.11 -6.55 -4.28
N THR A 152 -13.76 -6.56 -3.10
CA THR A 152 -14.98 -7.34 -2.87
C THR A 152 -16.16 -6.84 -3.70
N GLU A 153 -16.31 -5.52 -3.86
CA GLU A 153 -17.35 -4.91 -4.70
C GLU A 153 -16.98 -4.91 -6.20
N LYS A 154 -15.85 -5.52 -6.59
CA LYS A 154 -15.40 -5.67 -7.98
C LYS A 154 -15.24 -4.36 -8.75
N TRP A 155 -14.79 -3.29 -8.09
CA TRP A 155 -14.33 -2.07 -8.76
C TRP A 155 -12.96 -2.27 -9.44
N VAL A 156 -12.24 -3.32 -9.01
CA VAL A 156 -10.96 -3.79 -9.54
C VAL A 156 -10.98 -5.31 -9.73
N ASP A 157 -10.06 -5.84 -10.53
CA ASP A 157 -10.05 -7.24 -10.97
C ASP A 157 -9.39 -8.19 -9.95
N GLY A 158 -8.91 -7.67 -8.82
CA GLY A 158 -8.24 -8.44 -7.77
C GLY A 158 -7.22 -7.62 -6.99
N TRP A 159 -6.47 -8.30 -6.13
CA TRP A 159 -5.41 -7.69 -5.30
C TRP A 159 -4.15 -7.31 -6.09
N ASP A 160 -3.96 -7.92 -7.26
CA ASP A 160 -2.87 -7.67 -8.19
C ASP A 160 -3.28 -6.71 -9.32
N ASP A 161 -4.46 -6.08 -9.24
CA ASP A 161 -4.92 -5.15 -10.26
C ASP A 161 -3.94 -3.96 -10.41
N PRO A 162 -3.49 -3.61 -11.64
CA PRO A 162 -2.56 -2.49 -11.88
C PRO A 162 -3.01 -1.11 -11.39
N ARG A 163 -4.31 -0.92 -11.11
CA ARG A 163 -4.88 0.32 -10.55
C ARG A 163 -4.65 0.43 -9.05
N LEU A 164 -4.35 -0.68 -8.35
CA LEU A 164 -4.07 -0.68 -6.92
C LEU A 164 -2.60 -0.36 -6.63
N MET A 165 -2.37 0.31 -5.50
CA MET A 165 -1.03 0.57 -4.95
C MET A 165 -0.45 -0.60 -4.16
N THR A 166 -0.98 -1.81 -4.35
CA THR A 166 -0.38 -3.02 -3.78
C THR A 166 0.93 -3.33 -4.52
N LEU A 167 1.90 -3.95 -3.84
CA LEU A 167 3.12 -4.38 -4.51
C LEU A 167 2.83 -5.35 -5.67
N ALA A 168 1.80 -6.20 -5.53
CA ALA A 168 1.35 -7.08 -6.60
C ALA A 168 0.80 -6.29 -7.80
N GLY A 169 -0.04 -5.27 -7.56
CA GLY A 169 -0.59 -4.39 -8.59
C GLY A 169 0.48 -3.59 -9.32
N LEU A 170 1.40 -2.97 -8.57
CA LEU A 170 2.54 -2.25 -9.15
C LEU A 170 3.43 -3.16 -9.99
N ARG A 171 3.72 -4.37 -9.51
CA ARG A 171 4.49 -5.37 -10.27
C ARG A 171 3.77 -5.74 -11.58
N ARG A 172 2.47 -6.01 -11.54
CA ARG A 172 1.67 -6.32 -12.75
C ARG A 172 1.58 -5.12 -13.71
N ARG A 173 1.56 -3.89 -13.18
CA ARG A 173 1.60 -2.64 -13.97
C ARG A 173 2.92 -2.46 -14.74
N GLY A 174 3.97 -3.21 -14.39
CA GLY A 174 5.31 -3.06 -14.97
C GLY A 174 6.22 -2.13 -14.19
N VAL A 175 5.85 -1.78 -12.95
CA VAL A 175 6.73 -1.02 -12.05
C VAL A 175 7.83 -1.93 -11.54
N THR A 176 9.06 -1.46 -11.65
CA THR A 176 10.25 -2.21 -11.23
C THR A 176 10.52 -2.05 -9.74
N THR A 177 11.23 -3.00 -9.14
CA THR A 177 11.66 -2.90 -7.73
C THR A 177 12.65 -1.75 -7.53
N THR A 178 13.51 -1.50 -8.52
CA THR A 178 14.51 -0.42 -8.46
C THR A 178 13.84 0.96 -8.40
N SER A 179 12.80 1.20 -9.19
CA SER A 179 12.09 2.48 -9.21
C SER A 179 11.32 2.73 -7.92
N ILE A 180 10.70 1.68 -7.33
CA ILE A 180 10.07 1.75 -6.01
C ILE A 180 11.12 2.11 -4.94
N ASN A 181 12.27 1.42 -4.93
CA ASN A 181 13.33 1.69 -3.98
C ASN A 181 13.93 3.09 -4.14
N ALA A 182 14.07 3.57 -5.38
CA ALA A 182 14.51 4.92 -5.67
C ALA A 182 13.50 5.96 -5.17
N PHE A 183 12.21 5.73 -5.40
CA PHE A 183 11.13 6.56 -4.86
C PHE A 183 11.15 6.62 -3.33
N VAL A 184 11.25 5.47 -2.65
CA VAL A 184 11.31 5.40 -1.18
C VAL A 184 12.56 6.11 -0.63
N ARG A 185 13.72 6.01 -1.30
CA ARG A 185 14.91 6.78 -0.92
C ARG A 185 14.73 8.28 -1.18
N GLY A 186 14.11 8.65 -2.28
CA GLY A 186 13.91 10.04 -2.69
C GLY A 186 12.96 10.82 -1.79
N ILE A 187 11.94 10.17 -1.21
CA ILE A 187 11.04 10.82 -0.24
C ILE A 187 11.70 11.05 1.13
N GLY A 188 12.69 10.23 1.49
CA GLY A 188 13.33 10.25 2.81
C GLY A 188 12.42 9.73 3.94
N ILE A 189 12.98 9.72 5.14
CA ILE A 189 12.30 9.31 6.38
C ILE A 189 12.15 10.55 7.25
N THR A 190 10.92 10.87 7.65
CA THR A 190 10.61 12.05 8.48
C THR A 190 9.64 11.68 9.59
N ARG A 191 9.52 12.54 10.61
CA ARG A 191 8.47 12.46 11.64
C ARG A 191 7.31 13.44 11.39
N SER A 192 7.33 14.16 10.27
CA SER A 192 6.28 15.13 9.94
C SER A 192 5.08 14.41 9.34
N ASP A 193 3.96 14.39 10.06
CA ASP A 193 2.75 13.61 9.71
C ASP A 193 2.02 14.06 8.43
N SER A 194 2.44 15.19 7.85
CA SER A 194 1.65 15.98 6.91
C SER A 194 2.13 15.87 5.46
N SER A 195 3.14 15.04 5.17
CA SER A 195 3.68 14.92 3.81
C SER A 195 2.83 13.96 2.97
N MET A 196 1.73 14.46 2.43
CA MET A 196 1.01 13.78 1.36
C MET A 196 1.86 13.85 0.07
N ILE A 197 2.47 12.73 -0.30
CA ILE A 197 3.37 12.66 -1.45
C ILE A 197 2.55 12.60 -2.74
N ARG A 198 2.89 13.45 -3.71
CA ARG A 198 2.21 13.45 -5.01
C ARG A 198 2.53 12.19 -5.80
N LEU A 199 1.53 11.58 -6.41
CA LEU A 199 1.69 10.38 -7.25
C LEU A 199 2.70 10.59 -8.37
N ASP A 200 2.78 11.81 -8.92
CA ASP A 200 3.75 12.22 -9.93
C ASP A 200 5.20 11.95 -9.52
N SER A 201 5.53 11.97 -8.22
CA SER A 201 6.87 11.66 -7.72
C SER A 201 7.20 10.18 -7.94
N LEU A 202 6.24 9.28 -7.72
CA LEU A 202 6.42 7.87 -8.05
C LEU A 202 6.53 7.68 -9.58
N GLU A 203 5.66 8.34 -10.35
CA GLU A 203 5.72 8.26 -11.82
C GLU A 203 7.03 8.78 -12.39
N TYR A 204 7.61 9.82 -11.78
CA TYR A 204 8.92 10.33 -12.15
C TYR A 204 10.01 9.26 -12.02
N HIS A 205 10.11 8.59 -10.87
CA HIS A 205 11.11 7.53 -10.66
C HIS A 205 10.90 6.34 -11.61
N ILE A 206 9.64 5.99 -11.92
CA ILE A 206 9.32 4.96 -12.89
C ILE A 206 9.79 5.37 -14.30
N ARG A 207 9.49 6.60 -14.73
CA ARG A 207 9.89 7.12 -16.04
C ARG A 207 11.41 7.20 -16.18
N GLU A 208 12.12 7.69 -15.17
CA GLU A 208 13.58 7.80 -15.17
C GLU A 208 14.27 6.45 -15.38
N GLU A 209 13.72 5.38 -14.81
CA GLU A 209 14.26 4.03 -15.01
C GLU A 209 13.87 3.46 -16.38
N LEU A 210 12.59 3.51 -16.74
CA LEU A 210 12.11 2.94 -18.00
C LEU A 210 12.69 3.66 -19.22
N ASN A 211 12.99 4.95 -19.13
CA ASN A 211 13.67 5.69 -20.21
C ASN A 211 15.08 5.13 -20.52
N LYS A 212 15.72 4.46 -19.56
CA LYS A 212 17.06 3.86 -19.72
C LYS A 212 17.00 2.39 -20.12
N THR A 213 15.96 1.67 -19.71
CA THR A 213 15.90 0.21 -19.78
C THR A 213 14.88 -0.32 -20.77
N ALA A 214 13.83 0.43 -21.08
CA ALA A 214 12.77 -0.03 -21.97
C ALA A 214 13.18 0.11 -23.44
N ALA A 215 12.95 -0.94 -24.22
CA ALA A 215 13.08 -0.85 -25.67
C ALA A 215 11.97 0.04 -26.25
N HIS A 216 12.35 1.00 -27.09
CA HIS A 216 11.37 1.79 -27.82
C HIS A 216 10.72 0.95 -28.92
N THR A 217 9.40 0.87 -28.88
CA THR A 217 8.58 0.21 -29.91
C THR A 217 7.39 1.10 -30.27
N MET A 218 6.87 0.94 -31.47
CA MET A 218 5.68 1.66 -31.92
C MET A 218 4.44 0.79 -31.70
N VAL A 219 3.46 1.34 -30.98
CA VAL A 219 2.17 0.71 -30.74
C VAL A 219 1.07 1.69 -31.12
N VAL A 220 0.10 1.22 -31.90
CA VAL A 220 -1.10 1.98 -32.26
C VAL A 220 -2.24 1.51 -31.37
N LEU A 221 -2.63 2.32 -30.39
CA LEU A 221 -3.65 1.96 -29.40
C LEU A 221 -5.06 1.90 -30.01
N ASN A 222 -5.37 2.87 -30.88
CA ASN A 222 -6.65 2.99 -31.57
C ASN A 222 -6.40 2.97 -33.07
N PRO A 223 -6.28 1.78 -33.69
CA PRO A 223 -5.90 1.66 -35.08
C PRO A 223 -7.01 2.18 -35.99
N LEU A 224 -6.68 3.19 -36.80
CA LEU A 224 -7.46 3.51 -37.97
C LEU A 224 -6.94 2.73 -39.17
N LYS A 225 -7.89 2.19 -39.94
CA LYS A 225 -7.59 1.54 -41.21
C LYS A 225 -7.00 2.58 -42.16
N ASN A 226 -5.98 2.18 -42.92
CA ASN A 226 -5.31 3.04 -43.89
C ASN A 226 -6.34 3.74 -44.81
N PRO A 227 -6.42 5.09 -44.81
CA PRO A 227 -7.33 5.81 -45.71
C PRO A 227 -7.08 5.49 -47.18
N ALA A 228 -5.86 5.10 -47.56
CA ALA A 228 -5.52 4.70 -48.93
C ALA A 228 -6.14 3.35 -49.37
N GLU A 229 -6.78 2.61 -48.46
CA GLU A 229 -7.61 1.43 -48.79
C GLU A 229 -9.11 1.77 -48.96
N LEU A 230 -9.51 3.05 -48.83
CA LEU A 230 -10.88 3.50 -49.11
C LEU A 230 -11.05 3.76 -50.62
N GLU A 231 -12.20 3.37 -51.19
CA GLU A 231 -12.48 3.53 -52.63
C GLU A 231 -12.41 4.99 -53.10
N ASP A 232 -12.67 5.95 -52.20
CA ASP A 232 -12.62 7.40 -52.46
C ASP A 232 -11.59 8.14 -51.59
N TRP A 233 -10.37 7.61 -51.52
CA TRP A 233 -9.25 8.24 -50.80
C TRP A 233 -8.81 9.60 -51.41
N LEU A 234 -9.27 9.91 -52.63
CA LEU A 234 -9.00 11.17 -53.33
C LEU A 234 -9.77 12.35 -52.73
N GLY A 235 -10.92 12.11 -52.08
CA GLY A 235 -11.70 13.13 -51.38
C GLY A 235 -11.01 13.69 -50.12
N ASP A 236 -10.09 12.92 -49.53
CA ASP A 236 -9.35 13.27 -48.30
C ASP A 236 -7.97 13.91 -48.58
N LEU A 237 -7.53 13.96 -49.83
CA LEU A 237 -6.29 14.62 -50.21
C LEU A 237 -6.46 16.13 -50.27
N ASN A 238 -5.50 16.86 -49.70
CA ASN A 238 -5.38 18.30 -49.93
C ASN A 238 -5.32 18.54 -51.46
N PRO A 239 -6.16 19.42 -52.05
CA PRO A 239 -6.17 19.74 -53.48
C PRO A 239 -4.81 20.20 -54.03
N GLN A 240 -3.93 20.72 -53.16
CA GLN A 240 -2.56 21.12 -53.49
C GLN A 240 -1.57 19.94 -53.52
N SER A 241 -1.97 18.72 -53.18
CA SER A 241 -1.12 17.51 -53.23
C SER A 241 -0.76 17.07 -54.66
N LYS A 242 -1.32 17.73 -55.69
CA LYS A 242 -0.98 17.52 -57.11
C LYS A 242 0.33 18.20 -57.53
N VAL A 243 1.03 18.89 -56.62
CA VAL A 243 2.36 19.43 -56.92
C VAL A 243 3.36 18.26 -56.97
N VAL A 244 3.70 17.85 -58.19
CA VAL A 244 4.69 16.81 -58.46
C VAL A 244 6.06 17.34 -58.03
N THR A 245 6.62 16.75 -56.97
CA THR A 245 7.98 17.03 -56.52
C THR A 245 8.89 15.95 -57.11
N THR A 246 9.76 16.32 -58.05
CA THR A 246 10.57 15.38 -58.84
C THR A 246 11.76 14.78 -58.08
N ASP A 247 12.12 15.32 -56.91
CA ASP A 247 13.33 14.96 -56.16
C ASP A 247 13.05 14.35 -54.77
N ALA A 248 11.97 13.58 -54.63
CA ALA A 248 11.63 12.91 -53.38
C ALA A 248 12.13 11.44 -53.34
N TYR A 249 12.86 11.08 -52.29
CA TYR A 249 13.21 9.68 -52.01
C TYR A 249 12.07 8.99 -51.25
N VAL A 250 11.56 7.88 -51.80
CA VAL A 250 10.51 7.04 -51.17
C VAL A 250 11.15 5.83 -50.51
N VAL A 251 10.88 5.63 -49.21
CA VAL A 251 11.25 4.41 -48.47
C VAL A 251 10.30 3.28 -48.87
N PRO A 252 10.75 2.02 -49.06
CA PRO A 252 9.90 0.93 -49.52
C PRO A 252 8.65 0.74 -48.63
N LEU A 253 7.48 0.76 -49.29
CA LEU A 253 6.16 0.73 -48.68
C LEU A 253 5.92 -0.56 -47.86
N LEU A 254 5.53 -0.42 -46.59
CA LEU A 254 4.78 -1.46 -45.89
C LEU A 254 3.36 -1.51 -46.49
N LYS A 255 2.91 -2.68 -46.96
CA LYS A 255 1.59 -2.85 -47.61
C LYS A 255 0.39 -2.52 -46.69
N LYS A 256 0.56 -2.57 -45.36
CA LYS A 256 -0.47 -2.22 -44.37
C LYS A 256 0.18 -1.49 -43.20
N CYS A 257 -0.34 -0.31 -42.89
CA CYS A 257 0.04 0.48 -41.72
C CYS A 257 -1.22 0.93 -40.99
N TYR A 258 -1.08 1.13 -39.68
CA TYR A 258 -2.13 1.64 -38.81
C TYR A 258 -1.71 3.01 -38.29
N PHE A 259 -2.66 3.93 -38.19
CA PHE A 259 -2.44 5.28 -37.69
C PHE A 259 -3.28 5.54 -36.45
N ALA A 260 -2.83 6.44 -35.58
CA ALA A 260 -3.62 6.98 -34.48
C ALA A 260 -3.88 8.47 -34.75
N VAL A 261 -5.13 8.91 -34.62
CA VAL A 261 -5.49 10.34 -34.70
C VAL A 261 -4.93 11.09 -33.50
N ASP A 262 -4.31 12.24 -33.74
CA ASP A 262 -3.85 13.12 -32.68
C ASP A 262 -5.05 13.73 -31.93
N LYS A 263 -4.99 13.73 -30.59
CA LYS A 263 -6.08 14.19 -29.73
C LYS A 263 -6.43 15.67 -29.92
N ASN A 264 -5.50 16.48 -30.45
CA ASN A 264 -5.69 17.90 -30.71
C ASN A 264 -6.11 18.19 -32.16
N SER A 265 -6.33 17.15 -32.98
CA SER A 265 -6.84 17.32 -34.33
C SER A 265 -8.31 17.74 -34.30
N SER A 266 -8.65 18.79 -35.04
CA SER A 266 -10.04 19.17 -35.34
C SER A 266 -10.23 19.22 -36.86
N PRO A 267 -11.48 19.19 -37.38
CA PRO A 267 -11.74 19.35 -38.82
C PRO A 267 -11.11 20.61 -39.43
N GLU A 268 -10.97 21.66 -38.62
CA GLU A 268 -10.38 22.96 -39.01
C GLU A 268 -8.86 23.01 -38.79
N LYS A 269 -8.31 22.06 -38.02
CA LYS A 269 -6.89 21.99 -37.66
C LYS A 269 -6.43 20.54 -37.63
N LEU A 270 -6.24 19.98 -38.82
CA LEU A 270 -5.66 18.65 -38.98
C LEU A 270 -4.19 18.68 -38.55
N VAL A 271 -3.89 18.02 -37.43
CA VAL A 271 -2.51 17.81 -36.98
C VAL A 271 -2.05 16.50 -37.60
N PHE A 272 -1.46 16.58 -38.79
CA PHE A 272 -0.66 15.47 -39.30
C PHE A 272 0.56 15.38 -38.40
N ASN A 273 0.64 14.32 -37.59
CA ASN A 273 1.80 14.05 -36.76
C ASN A 273 3.05 14.21 -37.62
N ARG A 274 3.84 15.23 -37.25
CA ARG A 274 5.14 15.56 -37.82
C ARG A 274 5.82 14.25 -38.17
N THR A 275 6.17 14.05 -39.44
CA THR A 275 6.92 12.88 -39.89
C THR A 275 8.14 12.78 -38.98
N VAL A 276 8.10 11.91 -37.98
CA VAL A 276 9.27 11.64 -37.16
C VAL A 276 10.16 10.87 -38.10
N THR A 277 11.14 11.56 -38.68
CA THR A 277 12.19 10.91 -39.46
C THR A 277 12.69 9.76 -38.60
N LEU A 278 12.55 8.52 -39.10
CA LEU A 278 13.19 7.38 -38.50
C LEU A 278 14.66 7.74 -38.35
N ARG A 279 15.12 7.98 -37.13
CA ARG A 279 16.54 8.14 -36.83
C ARG A 279 17.12 6.74 -36.86
N ASP A 280 17.20 6.18 -38.05
CA ASP A 280 17.92 4.95 -38.29
C ASP A 280 19.38 5.24 -37.99
N SER A 281 19.81 4.79 -36.82
CA SER A 281 21.21 4.78 -36.41
C SER A 281 21.90 3.61 -37.10
N TYR A 282 21.87 3.55 -38.43
CA TYR A 282 22.82 2.68 -39.14
C TYR A 282 24.20 3.29 -38.90
N GLY A 283 24.97 2.64 -38.04
CA GLY A 283 26.37 2.96 -37.81
C GLY A 283 27.06 3.12 -39.15
N LYS A 284 27.78 4.24 -39.32
CA LYS A 284 28.73 4.40 -40.42
C LYS A 284 29.77 3.29 -40.29
N GLY A 285 29.56 2.19 -41.00
CA GLY A 285 30.62 1.24 -41.33
C GLY A 285 31.66 1.98 -42.14
N GLY A 286 32.88 2.02 -41.63
CA GLY A 286 34.01 2.68 -42.26
C GLY A 286 34.28 2.15 -43.66
N LYS A 287 34.76 3.05 -44.51
CA LYS A 287 35.72 2.75 -45.56
C LYS A 287 37.00 3.48 -45.22
#